data_AF-A0A6L7LGI0-F1
#
_entry.id   AF-A0A6L7LGI0-F1
#
_cell.length_a   1.000
_cell.length_b   1.000
_cell.length_c   1.000
_cell.angle_alpha   90.00
_cell.angle_beta   90.00
_cell.angle_gamma   90.00
#
_symmetry.space_group_name_H-M   'P 1'
#
loop_
_entity.id
_entity.type
_entity.pdbx_description
1 polymer ?
#
loop_
_entity_poly.entity_id
_entity_poly.type
_entity_poly.pdbx_seq_one_letter_code
_entity_poly.pdbx_strand_id
1 'polypeptide(L)'
;MGFPDGTVRRKSWTEDEVGTLIELWIEGQSVDDISCRLQRTSMSVQVKASRLNLPPRDATRGRLKARVRPCLVCSTLFFSEGPHHRVCDACKKCEDWQGGAGEVVLGLSWLEGDGKTASKKVQGR
;
A
#
# COMPACT_ATOMS: atom_id res chain seq x y z
N MET A 1 15.30 -44.66 7.12
CA MET A 1 15.96 -43.34 7.23
C MET A 1 15.25 -42.56 8.33
N GLY A 2 15.87 -42.41 9.50
CA GLY A 2 15.29 -41.66 10.62
C GLY A 2 15.64 -40.19 10.46
N PHE A 3 14.63 -39.33 10.35
CA PHE A 3 14.84 -37.88 10.42
C PHE A 3 15.06 -37.54 11.89
N PRO A 4 16.19 -36.91 12.27
CA PRO A 4 16.40 -36.48 13.65
C PRO A 4 15.36 -35.39 13.97
N ASP A 5 14.34 -35.77 14.74
CA ASP A 5 13.40 -34.86 15.40
C ASP A 5 14.16 -34.07 16.48
N GLY A 6 14.92 -33.08 16.01
CA GLY A 6 15.56 -32.09 16.85
C GLY A 6 14.57 -31.00 17.18
N THR A 7 13.69 -31.22 18.16
CA THR A 7 12.88 -30.15 18.75
C THR A 7 13.79 -29.18 19.50
N VAL A 8 14.40 -28.25 18.77
CA VAL A 8 15.19 -27.16 19.36
C VAL A 8 14.26 -26.40 20.30
N ARG A 9 14.46 -26.58 21.61
CA ARG A 9 13.69 -25.88 22.64
C ARG A 9 13.82 -24.39 22.39
N ARG A 10 12.74 -23.74 21.96
CA ARG A 10 12.75 -22.31 21.69
C ARG A 10 13.09 -21.59 23.00
N LYS A 11 14.15 -20.79 22.99
CA LYS A 11 14.57 -20.00 24.14
C LYS A 11 13.43 -19.07 24.54
N SER A 12 12.92 -19.21 25.76
CA SER A 12 11.90 -18.31 26.31
C SER A 12 12.45 -16.88 26.41
N TRP A 13 11.58 -15.88 26.38
CA TRP A 13 11.97 -14.48 26.62
C TRP A 13 12.21 -14.28 28.12
N THR A 14 13.39 -13.80 28.50
CA THR A 14 13.66 -13.38 29.89
C THR A 14 13.10 -11.98 30.14
N GLU A 15 12.89 -11.62 31.40
CA GLU A 15 12.43 -10.27 31.79
C GLU A 15 13.44 -9.19 31.38
N ASP A 16 14.73 -9.50 31.46
CA ASP A 16 15.82 -8.62 31.03
C ASP A 16 15.82 -8.36 29.50
N GLU A 17 15.60 -9.42 28.70
CA GLU A 17 15.45 -9.31 27.24
C GLU A 17 14.21 -8.45 26.89
N VAL A 18 13.14 -8.56 27.68
CA VAL A 18 11.92 -7.76 27.49
C VAL A 18 12.16 -6.29 27.85
N GLY A 19 12.83 -6.00 28.96
CA GLY A 19 13.19 -4.64 29.36
C GLY A 19 14.02 -3.95 28.29
N THR A 20 15.10 -4.61 27.86
CA THR A 20 15.97 -4.15 26.78
C THR A 20 15.19 -3.91 25.48
N LEU A 21 14.26 -4.80 25.12
CA LEU A 21 13.43 -4.62 23.93
C LEU A 21 12.55 -3.36 24.02
N ILE A 22 11.96 -3.09 25.18
CA ILE A 22 11.09 -1.91 25.37
C ILE A 22 11.89 -0.62 25.26
N GLU A 23 13.05 -0.54 25.94
CA GLU A 23 13.92 0.64 25.91
C GLU A 23 14.37 0.97 24.49
N LEU A 24 14.94 -0.02 23.79
CA LEU A 24 15.42 0.18 22.42
C LEU A 24 14.31 0.50 21.43
N TRP A 25 13.09 -0.02 21.67
CA TRP A 25 11.93 0.28 20.86
C TRP A 25 11.48 1.73 21.01
N ILE A 26 11.50 2.27 22.23
CA ILE A 26 11.14 3.67 22.54
C ILE A 26 12.21 4.62 21.98
N GLU A 27 13.49 4.28 22.11
CA GLU A 27 14.61 5.00 21.48
C GLU A 27 14.54 4.96 19.93
N GLY A 28 13.72 4.07 19.37
CA GLY A 28 13.54 3.93 17.95
C GLY A 28 14.74 3.25 17.26
N GLN A 29 15.48 2.38 17.92
CA GLN A 29 16.56 1.55 17.34
C GLN A 29 16.03 0.56 16.29
N SER A 30 16.73 0.36 15.16
CA SER A 30 16.25 -0.50 14.04
C SER A 30 15.90 -1.92 14.53
N VAL A 31 14.89 -2.57 13.94
CA VAL A 31 14.53 -3.95 14.36
C VAL A 31 15.73 -4.88 14.19
N ASP A 32 16.54 -4.61 13.17
CA ASP A 32 17.80 -5.30 12.91
C ASP A 32 18.81 -5.10 14.05
N ASP A 33 19.02 -3.86 14.50
CA ASP A 33 19.90 -3.52 15.63
C ASP A 33 19.43 -4.17 16.95
N ILE A 34 18.12 -4.07 17.23
CA ILE A 34 17.49 -4.73 18.38
C ILE A 34 17.69 -6.25 18.29
N SER A 35 17.55 -6.82 17.10
CA SER A 35 17.72 -8.26 16.88
C SER A 35 19.18 -8.70 17.07
N CYS A 36 20.14 -7.90 16.64
CA CYS A 36 21.57 -8.10 16.89
C CYS A 36 21.90 -8.04 18.38
N ARG A 37 21.37 -7.05 19.11
CA ARG A 37 21.59 -6.92 20.56
C ARG A 37 21.00 -8.07 21.36
N LEU A 38 19.78 -8.48 21.04
CA LEU A 38 19.09 -9.57 21.75
C LEU A 38 19.50 -10.96 21.25
N GLN A 39 20.32 -11.03 20.18
CA GLN A 39 20.66 -12.28 19.48
C GLN A 39 19.43 -13.11 19.11
N ARG A 40 18.35 -12.42 18.71
CA ARG A 40 17.09 -13.03 18.26
C ARG A 40 16.88 -12.72 16.79
N THR A 41 15.95 -13.43 16.15
CA THR A 41 15.54 -13.09 14.80
C THR A 41 14.67 -11.83 14.80
N SER A 42 14.77 -11.03 13.74
CA SER A 42 13.98 -9.80 13.56
C SER A 42 12.48 -10.07 13.67
N MET A 43 12.02 -11.23 13.16
CA MET A 43 10.63 -11.68 13.29
C MET A 43 10.24 -11.95 14.75
N SER A 44 11.13 -12.54 15.55
CA SER A 44 10.85 -12.80 16.97
C SER A 44 10.72 -11.50 17.76
N VAL A 45 11.57 -10.51 17.46
CA VAL A 45 11.50 -9.15 18.03
C VAL A 45 10.18 -8.48 17.67
N GLN A 46 9.78 -8.49 16.40
CA GLN A 46 8.51 -7.89 15.95
C GLN A 46 7.28 -8.54 16.61
N VAL A 47 7.23 -9.87 16.63
CA VAL A 47 6.12 -10.60 17.26
C VAL A 47 6.07 -10.31 18.76
N LYS A 48 7.21 -10.24 19.44
CA LYS A 48 7.26 -9.91 20.86
C LYS A 48 6.80 -8.47 21.12
N ALA A 49 7.29 -7.50 20.35
CA ALA A 49 6.87 -6.10 20.44
C ALA A 49 5.35 -5.94 20.23
N SER A 50 4.79 -6.65 19.24
CA SER A 50 3.35 -6.65 18.99
C SER A 50 2.56 -7.26 20.15
N ARG A 51 3.04 -8.35 20.76
CA ARG A 51 2.40 -8.97 21.94
C ARG A 51 2.47 -8.10 23.19
N LEU A 52 3.47 -7.24 23.28
CA LEU A 52 3.62 -6.25 24.35
C LEU A 52 2.82 -4.97 24.07
N ASN A 53 2.06 -4.90 22.96
CA ASN A 53 1.32 -3.72 22.52
C ASN A 53 2.19 -2.46 22.43
N LEU A 54 3.45 -2.61 22.03
CA LEU A 54 4.33 -1.46 21.80
C LEU A 54 3.84 -0.64 20.61
N PRO A 55 3.98 0.70 20.66
CA PRO A 55 3.46 1.58 19.62
C PRO A 55 4.03 1.21 18.24
N PRO A 56 3.19 1.16 17.19
CA PRO A 56 3.62 0.83 15.85
C PRO A 56 4.60 1.90 15.36
N ARG A 57 5.78 1.44 14.97
CA ARG A 57 6.92 2.28 14.61
C ARG A 57 6.70 3.15 13.36
N ASP A 58 5.73 2.76 12.52
CA ASP A 58 5.30 3.50 11.34
C ASP A 58 4.53 4.79 11.69
N ALA A 59 3.98 4.89 12.91
CA ALA A 59 3.30 6.11 13.36
C ALA A 59 4.29 7.27 13.57
N THR A 60 5.54 6.98 13.95
CA THR A 60 6.58 7.99 14.20
C THR A 60 7.52 8.21 13.00
N ARG A 61 7.66 7.23 12.09
CA ARG A 61 8.54 7.33 10.91
C ARG A 61 7.77 7.39 9.59
N GLY A 62 7.12 8.52 9.32
CA GLY A 62 7.11 9.05 7.96
C GLY A 62 6.20 8.37 6.92
N ARG A 63 4.92 8.16 7.23
CA ARG A 63 3.87 8.14 6.19
C ARG A 63 2.84 9.24 6.42
N LEU A 64 3.30 10.49 6.51
CA LEU A 64 2.50 11.60 6.01
C LEU A 64 2.36 11.38 4.49
N LYS A 65 1.32 10.62 4.11
CA LYS A 65 0.95 10.34 2.71
C LYS A 65 0.62 11.63 1.96
N ALA A 66 0.26 12.65 2.74
CA ALA A 66 -0.06 14.00 2.33
C ALA A 66 1.19 14.76 1.88
N ARG A 67 1.28 15.08 0.58
CA ARG A 67 2.36 15.88 0.00
C ARG A 67 1.90 16.61 -1.25
N VAL A 68 2.62 17.66 -1.64
CA VAL A 68 2.38 18.36 -2.92
C VAL A 68 2.75 17.43 -4.07
N ARG A 69 1.84 17.25 -5.02
CA ARG A 69 2.01 16.40 -6.21
C ARG A 69 1.39 17.06 -7.44
N PRO A 70 1.86 16.74 -8.66
CA PRO A 70 1.18 17.17 -9.87
C PRO A 70 -0.11 16.37 -10.09
N CYS A 71 -1.16 17.06 -10.57
CA CYS A 71 -2.42 16.47 -11.01
C CYS A 71 -2.21 15.51 -12.19
N LEU A 72 -2.90 14.37 -12.22
CA LEU A 72 -2.81 13.44 -13.36
C LEU A 72 -3.47 13.97 -14.64
N VAL A 73 -4.38 14.95 -14.52
CA VAL A 73 -5.14 15.50 -15.66
C VAL A 73 -4.46 16.75 -16.20
N CYS A 74 -4.16 17.73 -15.34
CA CYS A 74 -3.64 19.03 -15.75
C CYS A 74 -2.20 19.31 -15.31
N SER A 75 -1.54 18.37 -14.61
CA SER A 75 -0.19 18.53 -14.05
C SER A 75 -0.02 19.66 -13.03
N THR A 76 -1.06 20.42 -12.68
CA THR A 76 -1.02 21.45 -11.64
C THR A 76 -0.59 20.87 -10.30
N LEU A 77 0.35 21.55 -9.64
CA LEU A 77 0.80 21.19 -8.30
C LEU A 77 -0.31 21.45 -7.28
N PHE A 78 -0.71 20.43 -6.52
CA PHE A 78 -1.72 20.56 -5.48
C PHE A 78 -1.41 19.64 -4.30
N PHE A 79 -1.99 19.95 -3.14
CA PHE A 79 -1.84 19.13 -1.94
C PHE A 79 -2.67 17.85 -2.07
N SER A 80 -1.99 16.70 -2.04
CA SER A 80 -2.60 15.38 -2.22
C SER A 80 -2.43 14.58 -0.93
N GLU A 81 -3.52 14.24 -0.26
CA GLU A 81 -3.55 13.49 1.01
C GLU A 81 -2.92 12.09 0.90
N GLY A 82 -2.91 11.51 -0.30
CA GLY A 82 -2.29 10.22 -0.53
C GLY A 82 -2.25 9.78 -1.99
N PRO A 83 -1.60 8.65 -2.28
CA PRO A 83 -1.38 8.15 -3.64
C PRO A 83 -2.65 7.93 -4.48
N HIS A 84 -3.81 7.79 -3.82
CA HIS A 84 -5.10 7.57 -4.46
C HIS A 84 -5.84 8.88 -4.79
N HIS A 85 -5.42 10.03 -4.26
CA HIS A 85 -6.05 11.34 -4.47
C HIS A 85 -5.15 12.21 -5.36
N ARG A 86 -5.00 11.85 -6.64
CA ARG A 86 -4.07 12.50 -7.59
C ARG A 86 -4.71 13.43 -8.64
N VAL A 87 -5.97 13.80 -8.47
CA VAL A 87 -6.68 14.78 -9.31
C VAL A 87 -7.00 16.02 -8.48
N CYS A 88 -6.66 17.21 -8.99
CA CYS A 88 -6.91 18.46 -8.29
C CYS A 88 -8.41 18.78 -8.24
N ASP A 89 -8.81 19.66 -7.32
CA ASP A 89 -10.23 20.00 -7.09
C ASP A 89 -10.92 20.57 -8.35
N ALA A 90 -10.20 21.34 -9.17
CA ALA A 90 -10.70 21.87 -10.43
C ALA A 90 -11.00 20.76 -11.46
N CYS A 91 -10.12 19.76 -11.57
CA CYS A 91 -10.33 18.62 -12.47
C CYS A 91 -11.36 17.62 -11.90
N LYS A 92 -11.48 17.53 -10.56
CA LYS A 92 -12.44 16.65 -9.89
C LYS A 92 -13.89 17.15 -10.06
N LYS A 93 -14.08 18.45 -10.18
CA LYS A 93 -15.40 19.10 -10.35
C LYS A 93 -15.86 19.20 -11.81
N CYS A 94 -15.05 18.75 -12.76
CA CYS A 94 -15.47 18.70 -14.16
C CYS A 94 -16.34 17.46 -14.39
N GLU A 95 -17.48 17.63 -15.09
CA GLU A 95 -18.48 16.57 -15.33
C GLU A 95 -17.89 15.29 -15.93
N ASP A 96 -16.82 15.40 -16.73
CA ASP A 96 -16.14 14.28 -17.39
C ASP A 96 -15.59 13.22 -16.41
N TRP A 97 -15.29 13.63 -15.16
CA TRP A 97 -14.73 12.75 -14.13
C TRP A 97 -15.77 12.20 -13.15
N GLN A 98 -16.92 12.84 -13.02
CA GLN A 98 -17.96 12.47 -12.04
C GLN A 98 -18.95 11.43 -12.59
N GLY A 99 -18.88 11.13 -13.89
CA GLY A 99 -19.61 10.05 -14.54
C GLY A 99 -19.02 8.69 -14.20
N GLY A 100 -19.42 8.12 -13.06
CA GLY A 100 -19.21 6.71 -12.76
C GLY A 100 -19.96 5.83 -13.76
N ALA A 101 -19.42 5.64 -14.96
CA ALA A 101 -19.82 4.59 -15.89
C ALA A 101 -18.75 3.49 -15.85
N GLY A 102 -18.58 2.89 -14.67
CA GLY A 102 -17.95 1.58 -14.55
C GLY A 102 -18.91 0.50 -15.03
N GLU A 103 -19.36 0.56 -16.29
CA GLU A 103 -19.86 -0.63 -16.95
C GLU A 103 -18.63 -1.49 -17.27
N VAL A 104 -18.37 -2.45 -16.40
CA VAL A 104 -17.50 -3.56 -16.74
C VAL A 104 -18.20 -4.36 -17.84
N VAL A 105 -17.96 -3.97 -19.09
CA VAL A 105 -18.22 -4.84 -20.23
C VAL A 105 -17.32 -6.06 -20.07
N LEU A 106 -17.82 -7.06 -19.34
CA LEU A 106 -17.28 -8.41 -19.37
C LEU A 106 -17.41 -8.85 -20.82
N GLY A 107 -16.27 -8.90 -21.51
CA GLY A 107 -16.15 -9.33 -22.89
C GLY A 107 -16.69 -10.74 -23.06
N LEU A 108 -17.98 -10.85 -23.35
CA LEU A 108 -18.57 -11.96 -24.07
C LEU A 108 -18.44 -11.59 -25.54
N SER A 109 -17.43 -12.15 -26.18
CA SER A 109 -17.23 -12.11 -27.62
C SER A 109 -18.42 -12.76 -28.34
N TRP A 110 -19.43 -11.97 -28.68
CA TRP A 110 -20.40 -12.32 -29.71
C TRP A 110 -19.98 -11.59 -30.98
N LEU A 111 -19.54 -12.36 -31.97
CA LEU A 111 -19.12 -11.85 -33.26
C LEU A 111 -20.39 -11.58 -34.07
N GLU A 112 -20.90 -10.37 -34.01
CA GLU A 112 -21.88 -9.90 -34.99
C GLU A 112 -21.20 -8.83 -35.83
N GLY A 113 -20.66 -9.29 -36.96
CA GLY A 113 -20.13 -8.44 -38.00
C GLY A 113 -21.27 -7.98 -38.90
N ASP A 114 -21.63 -6.71 -38.79
CA ASP A 114 -22.40 -6.02 -39.83
C ASP A 114 -21.68 -4.72 -40.21
N GLY A 115 -20.66 -4.90 -41.03
CA GLY A 115 -20.03 -3.82 -41.78
C GLY A 115 -20.72 -3.68 -43.14
N LYS A 116 -21.60 -2.68 -43.29
CA LYS A 116 -21.82 -2.04 -44.58
C LYS A 116 -22.07 -0.55 -44.44
N THR A 117 -21.06 0.17 -44.92
CA THR A 117 -20.91 1.62 -44.94
C THR A 117 -21.62 2.27 -46.12
N ALA A 118 -22.03 3.53 -45.88
CA ALA A 118 -21.96 4.68 -46.78
C ALA A 118 -22.91 4.75 -47.99
N SER A 119 -23.75 5.80 -48.01
CA SER A 119 -23.41 7.01 -48.77
C SER A 119 -24.48 8.10 -48.64
N LYS A 120 -24.07 9.24 -48.11
CA LYS A 120 -24.72 10.55 -48.31
C LYS A 120 -24.16 11.15 -49.60
N LYS A 121 -25.00 11.64 -50.51
CA LYS A 121 -25.02 13.08 -50.84
C LYS A 121 -26.13 13.46 -51.83
N VAL A 122 -26.78 14.54 -51.43
CA VAL A 122 -27.69 15.41 -52.15
C VAL A 122 -26.88 16.47 -52.92
N GLN A 123 -27.17 16.65 -54.21
CA GLN A 123 -26.88 17.85 -55.01
C GLN A 123 -27.60 17.64 -56.36
N GLY A 124 -28.50 18.45 -56.88
CA GLY A 124 -28.83 19.85 -56.63
C GLY A 124 -28.35 20.74 -57.78
N ARG A 125 -28.98 20.67 -58.96
CA ARG A 125 -29.37 21.80 -59.82
C ARG A 125 -30.23 21.34 -60.99
#